data_AF-W1VPJ9-F1
#
_entry.id   AF-W1VPJ9-F1
#
_cell.length_a   1.000
_cell.length_b   1.000
_cell.length_c   1.000
_cell.angle_alpha   90.00
_cell.angle_beta   90.00
_cell.angle_gamma   90.00
#
_symmetry.space_group_name_H-M   'P 1'
#
loop_
_entity.id
_entity.type
_entity.pdbx_description
1 polymer ?
#
loop_
_entity_poly.entity_id
_entity_poly.type
_entity_poly.pdbx_seq_one_letter_code
_entity_poly.pdbx_strand_id
1 'polypeptide(L)' 'MIIELDDVDDPRLADYTSLTDVALRRRLETERGLYMAESSKVIVRAVEAGHAPRSFLMAPRWYDELRPVIAAAT' A
#
# COMPACT_ATOMS: atom_id res chain seq x y z
N MET A 1 2.73 4.51 11.92
CA MET A 1 1.69 4.14 12.91
C MET A 1 1.00 2.89 12.41
N ILE A 2 0.83 1.87 13.25
CA ILE A 2 0.06 0.67 12.90
C ILE A 2 -1.39 0.92 13.30
N ILE A 3 -2.32 0.58 12.41
CA ILE A 3 -3.76 0.64 12.66
C ILE A 3 -4.30 -0.76 12.40
N GLU A 4 -4.88 -1.38 13.42
CA GLU A 4 -5.59 -2.65 13.28
C GLU A 4 -7.01 -2.36 12.81
N LEU A 5 -7.47 -3.08 11.78
CA LEU A 5 -8.79 -2.96 11.20
C LEU A 5 -9.50 -4.31 11.33
N ASP A 6 -10.68 -4.31 11.92
CA ASP A 6 -11.53 -5.48 12.15
C ASP A 6 -12.81 -5.48 11.29
N ASP A 7 -13.08 -4.38 10.58
CA ASP A 7 -14.19 -4.22 9.65
C ASP A 7 -13.69 -4.11 8.20
N VAL A 8 -14.33 -4.87 7.29
CA VAL A 8 -14.04 -4.85 5.85
C VAL A 8 -14.58 -3.58 5.17
N ASP A 9 -15.58 -2.94 5.78
CA ASP A 9 -16.21 -1.72 5.27
C ASP A 9 -15.53 -0.45 5.82
N ASP A 10 -14.39 -0.56 6.53
CA ASP A 10 -13.66 0.62 7.02
C ASP A 10 -13.27 1.54 5.85
N PRO A 11 -13.60 2.84 5.89
CA PRO A 11 -13.36 3.77 4.78
C PRO A 11 -11.88 3.92 4.40
N ARG A 12 -10.93 3.56 5.28
CA ARG A 12 -9.49 3.54 4.98
C ARG A 12 -9.12 2.43 4.00
N LEU A 13 -9.95 1.40 3.87
CA LEU A 13 -9.78 0.31 2.92
C LEU A 13 -10.26 0.67 1.51
N ALA A 14 -10.97 1.80 1.33
CA ALA A 14 -11.58 2.17 0.05
C ALA A 14 -10.57 2.20 -1.12
N ASP A 15 -9.34 2.63 -0.86
CA ASP A 15 -8.29 2.65 -1.88
C ASP A 15 -7.78 1.24 -2.26
N TYR A 16 -7.95 0.26 -1.38
CA TYR A 16 -7.53 -1.14 -1.56
C TYR A 16 -8.64 -2.05 -2.09
N THR A 17 -9.91 -1.72 -1.85
CA THR A 17 -11.06 -2.61 -2.16
C THR A 17 -11.93 -2.11 -3.29
N SER A 18 -12.02 -0.79 -3.48
CA SER A 18 -13.05 -0.19 -4.34
C SER A 18 -12.53 0.27 -5.70
N LEU A 19 -11.23 0.18 -5.95
CA LEU A 19 -10.60 0.77 -7.13
C LEU A 19 -9.91 -0.32 -7.97
N THR A 20 -10.32 -0.43 -9.22
CA THR A 20 -9.51 -1.10 -10.25
C THR A 20 -8.26 -0.25 -10.53
N ASP A 21 -7.18 -0.84 -11.04
CA ASP A 21 -5.94 -0.11 -11.39
C ASP A 21 -6.20 1.16 -12.23
N VAL A 22 -7.18 1.10 -13.14
CA VAL A 22 -7.58 2.23 -13.99
C VAL A 22 -8.32 3.32 -13.20
N ALA A 23 -9.13 2.94 -12.20
CA ALA A 23 -9.85 3.86 -11.34
C ALA A 23 -8.93 4.49 -10.28
N LEU A 24 -7.99 3.72 -9.72
CA LEU A 24 -6.97 4.20 -8.77
C LEU A 24 -6.12 5.28 -9.42
N ARG A 25 -5.66 5.02 -10.66
CA ARG A 25 -4.92 5.97 -11.45
C ARG A 25 -5.73 7.24 -11.70
N ARG A 26 -6.94 7.14 -12.26
CA ARG A 26 -7.79 8.31 -12.58
C ARG A 26 -8.21 9.17 -11.39
N ARG A 27 -8.44 8.60 -10.21
CA ARG A 27 -8.93 9.35 -9.03
C ARG A 27 -7.87 10.28 -8.43
N LEU A 28 -6.59 10.03 -8.70
CA LEU A 28 -5.45 10.72 -8.09
C LEU A 28 -4.45 11.31 -9.12
N GLU A 29 -4.79 11.25 -10.42
CA GLU A 29 -4.07 11.84 -11.56
C GLU A 29 -4.18 13.38 -11.59
N THR A 30 -3.74 14.06 -10.53
CA THR A 30 -3.56 15.52 -10.61
C THR A 30 -2.21 16.00 -10.07
N GLU A 31 -1.19 15.14 -9.93
CA GLU A 31 0.24 15.55 -10.08
C GLU A 31 1.28 14.44 -9.75
N ARG A 32 0.91 13.32 -9.07
CA ARG A 32 1.89 12.29 -8.62
C ARG A 32 1.34 10.86 -8.66
N GLY A 33 1.05 10.34 -9.86
CA GLY A 33 0.34 9.07 -10.09
C GLY A 33 0.65 7.96 -9.07
N LEU A 34 -0.35 7.62 -8.24
CA LEU A 34 -0.29 6.51 -7.30
C LEU A 34 -0.68 5.22 -8.03
N TYR A 35 -0.06 4.11 -7.63
CA TYR A 35 -0.37 2.77 -8.09
C TYR A 35 -0.38 1.80 -6.89
N MET A 36 -0.98 0.63 -7.06
CA MET A 36 -0.94 -0.43 -6.06
C MET A 36 0.17 -1.43 -6.39
N ALA A 37 1.01 -1.73 -5.40
CA ALA A 37 1.99 -2.80 -5.49
C ALA A 37 1.45 -4.05 -4.78
N GLU A 38 1.12 -5.08 -5.55
CA GLU A 38 0.60 -6.34 -5.01
C GLU A 38 1.71 -7.40 -4.98
N SER A 39 1.87 -8.09 -3.84
CA SER A 39 2.95 -9.03 -3.48
C SER A 39 4.16 -8.42 -2.76
N SER A 40 4.63 -9.11 -1.71
CA SER A 40 5.85 -8.76 -0.96
C SER A 40 7.05 -8.49 -1.88
N LYS A 41 7.22 -9.29 -2.94
CA LYS A 41 8.36 -9.15 -3.87
C LYS A 41 8.30 -7.85 -4.69
N VAL A 42 7.11 -7.42 -5.08
CA VAL A 42 6.91 -6.17 -5.81
C VAL A 42 7.11 -4.99 -4.87
N ILE A 43 6.55 -5.08 -3.66
CA ILE A 43 6.69 -4.05 -2.61
C ILE A 43 8.16 -3.82 -2.26
N VAL A 44 8.93 -4.89 -2.00
CA VAL A 44 10.37 -4.80 -1.72
C VAL A 44 11.09 -4.04 -2.84
N ARG A 45 10.87 -4.43 -4.10
CA ARG A 45 11.52 -3.80 -5.24
C ARG A 45 11.10 -2.35 -5.45
N ALA A 46 9.85 -2.01 -5.19
CA ALA A 46 9.38 -0.63 -5.29
C ALA A 46 10.11 0.26 -4.28
N VAL A 47 10.24 -0.20 -3.02
CA VAL A 47 10.98 0.52 -1.98
C VAL A 47 12.48 0.61 -2.31
N GLU A 48 13.10 -0.49 -2.76
CA GLU A 48 14.51 -0.51 -3.21
C GLU A 48 14.76 0.44 -4.39
N ALA A 49 13.78 0.64 -5.26
CA ALA A 49 13.84 1.58 -6.38
C ALA A 49 13.57 3.04 -5.97
N GLY A 50 13.35 3.33 -4.69
CA GLY A 50 13.13 4.68 -4.16
C GLY A 50 11.70 5.19 -4.29
N HIS A 51 10.72 4.32 -4.56
CA HIS A 51 9.32 4.71 -4.42
C HIS A 51 8.98 4.93 -2.94
N ALA A 52 8.14 5.92 -2.66
CA ALA A 52 7.65 6.22 -1.31
C ALA A 52 6.18 5.78 -1.19
N PRO A 53 5.90 4.59 -0.61
CA PRO A 53 4.53 4.14 -0.37
C PRO A 53 3.80 5.08 0.59
N ARG A 54 2.57 5.44 0.24
CA ARG A 54 1.70 6.23 1.12
C ARG A 54 1.23 5.40 2.33
N SER A 55 0.96 4.12 2.12
CA SER A 55 0.44 3.20 3.15
C SER A 55 0.66 1.75 2.73
N PHE A 56 0.75 0.86 3.72
CA PHE A 56 0.79 -0.60 3.53
C PHE A 56 -0.47 -1.23 4.11
N LEU A 57 -1.07 -2.17 3.39
CA LEU A 57 -2.15 -3.02 3.88
C LEU A 57 -1.66 -4.47 3.87
N MET A 58 -1.78 -5.15 5.00
CA MET A 58 -1.35 -6.55 5.13
C MET A 58 -2.07 -7.24 6.29
N ALA A 59 -2.18 -8.57 6.21
CA ALA A 59 -2.55 -9.38 7.37
C ALA A 59 -1.41 -9.42 8.40
N PRO A 60 -1.70 -9.56 9.72
CA PRO A 60 -0.69 -9.51 10.78
C PRO A 60 0.50 -10.47 10.59
N ARG A 61 0.25 -11.66 10.00
CA ARG A 61 1.28 -12.67 9.75
C ARG A 61 2.45 -12.20 8.87
N TRP A 62 2.24 -11.15 8.07
CA TRP A 62 3.26 -10.60 7.17
C TRP A 62 4.06 -9.46 7.80
N TYR A 63 3.64 -8.97 8.97
CA TYR A 63 4.24 -7.81 9.59
C TYR A 63 5.73 -8.01 9.87
N ASP A 64 6.12 -9.14 10.47
CA ASP A 64 7.52 -9.39 10.81
C ASP A 64 8.43 -9.48 9.57
N GLU A 65 7.94 -10.04 8.47
CA GLU A 65 8.64 -10.13 7.19
C GLU A 65 8.84 -8.75 6.55
N LEU A 66 7.79 -7.91 6.55
CA LEU A 66 7.80 -6.62 5.86
C LEU A 66 8.29 -5.46 6.75
N ARG A 67 8.41 -5.65 8.07
CA ARG A 67 8.94 -4.64 9.00
C ARG A 67 10.23 -3.95 8.52
N PRO A 68 11.27 -4.66 8.04
CA PRO A 68 12.48 -3.99 7.52
C PRO A 68 12.19 -3.14 6.27
N VAL A 69 11.27 -3.57 5.41
CA VAL A 69 10.88 -2.83 4.20
C VAL A 69 10.12 -1.56 4.57
N ILE A 70 9.19 -1.65 5.52
CA ILE A 70 8.44 -0.49 6.05
C ILE A 70 9.41 0.53 6.68
N ALA A 71 10.43 0.06 7.39
CA ALA A 71 11.43 0.94 8.00
C ALA A 71 12.33 1.64 6.96
N ALA A 72 12.54 1.05 5.79
CA ALA A 72 13.33 1.63 4.70
C ALA A 72 12.54 2.62 3.83
N ALA A 73 11.22 2.49 3.78
CA ALA A 73 10.32 3.40 3.09
C ALA A 73 10.19 4.73 3.85
N THR A 74 11.08 5.69 3.58
CA THR A 74 11.11 7.01 4.24
C THR A 74 10.88 8.14 3.25
#